data_AF-G7JU92-F1
#
_entry.id   AF-G7JU92-F1
#
_cell.length_a   1.000
_cell.length_b   1.000
_cell.length_c   1.000
_cell.angle_alpha   90.00
_cell.angle_beta   90.00
_cell.angle_gamma   90.00
#
_symmetry.space_group_name_H-M   'P 1'
#
loop_
_entity.id
_entity.type
_entity.pdbx_description
1 polymer ?
#
loop_
_entity_poly.entity_id
_entity_poly.type
_entity_poly.pdbx_seq_one_letter_code
_entity_poly.pdbx_strand_id
1 'polypeptide(L)'
;MNEGDEDEKEIEVKKMEKWKEKSYVADNGIPVPNATSKILTKVIEYCKKHVEATSSTSEDHKVWDADFIKEVNVVMLFELIRAANYLNVKSLLDLLTCQVVANMIKGKTPEEICKAFNIENDFTS
;
A
#
# COMPACT_ATOMS: atom_id res chain seq x y z
N MET A 1 -40.85 -19.49 27.36
CA MET A 1 -40.22 -19.08 26.08
C MET A 1 -39.88 -17.62 26.29
N ASN A 2 -38.60 -17.28 26.23
CA ASN A 2 -38.03 -16.14 26.93
C ASN A 2 -38.13 -14.87 26.06
N GLU A 3 -39.08 -13.97 26.35
CA GLU A 3 -39.25 -12.67 25.64
C GLU A 3 -37.97 -11.80 25.67
N GLY A 4 -37.11 -11.96 26.68
CA GLY A 4 -35.86 -11.20 26.80
C GLY A 4 -34.76 -11.54 25.79
N ASP A 5 -34.81 -12.71 25.13
CA ASP A 5 -33.79 -13.12 24.16
C ASP A 5 -34.06 -12.53 22.75
N GLU A 6 -35.29 -12.08 22.48
CA GLU A 6 -35.68 -11.45 21.22
C GLU A 6 -35.26 -9.98 21.18
N ASP A 7 -35.38 -9.27 22.31
CA ASP A 7 -34.98 -7.87 22.46
C ASP A 7 -33.46 -7.68 22.31
N GLU A 8 -32.64 -8.60 22.82
CA GLU A 8 -31.18 -8.51 22.71
C GLU A 8 -30.70 -8.68 21.26
N LYS A 9 -31.35 -9.58 20.50
CA LYS A 9 -31.09 -9.75 19.07
C LYS A 9 -31.48 -8.52 18.26
N GLU A 10 -32.58 -7.86 18.61
CA GLU A 10 -33.00 -6.63 17.94
C GLU A 10 -32.01 -5.47 18.20
N ILE A 11 -31.44 -5.38 19.40
CA ILE A 11 -30.38 -4.41 19.73
C ILE A 11 -29.09 -4.69 18.94
N GLU A 12 -28.71 -5.95 18.77
CA GLU A 12 -27.55 -6.37 17.97
C GLU A 12 -27.74 -6.02 16.48
N VAL A 13 -28.92 -6.27 15.93
CA VAL A 13 -29.28 -5.92 14.54
C VAL A 13 -29.24 -4.41 14.34
N LYS A 14 -29.82 -3.62 15.25
CA LYS A 14 -29.78 -2.14 15.18
C LYS A 14 -28.36 -1.59 15.34
N LYS A 15 -27.51 -2.22 16.16
CA LYS A 15 -26.08 -1.89 16.23
C LYS A 15 -25.43 -2.14 14.87
N MET A 16 -25.62 -3.33 14.29
CA MET A 16 -25.05 -3.71 12.99
C MET A 16 -25.50 -2.78 11.84
N GLU A 17 -26.77 -2.37 11.82
CA GLU A 17 -27.27 -1.37 10.85
C GLU A 17 -26.62 -0.01 11.05
N LYS A 18 -26.47 0.44 12.30
CA LYS A 18 -25.76 1.68 12.63
C LYS A 18 -24.27 1.63 12.27
N TRP A 19 -23.63 0.45 12.33
CA TRP A 19 -22.26 0.26 11.85
C TRP A 19 -22.18 0.31 10.31
N LYS A 20 -23.19 -0.22 9.61
CA LYS A 20 -23.28 -0.10 8.14
C LYS A 20 -23.45 1.34 7.69
N GLU A 21 -24.26 2.14 8.38
CA GLU A 21 -24.46 3.56 8.06
C GLU A 21 -23.24 4.44 8.37
N LYS A 22 -22.40 4.02 9.33
CA LYS A 22 -21.10 4.67 9.60
C LYS A 22 -19.95 4.16 8.72
N SER A 23 -20.16 3.11 7.94
CA SER A 23 -19.23 2.71 6.90
C SER A 23 -19.39 3.68 5.74
N TYR A 24 -18.39 4.51 5.50
CA TYR A 24 -18.27 5.31 4.29
C TYR A 24 -18.12 4.37 3.07
N VAL A 25 -19.20 3.71 2.66
CA VAL A 25 -19.28 3.13 1.33
C VAL A 25 -19.60 4.31 0.42
N ALA A 26 -18.57 4.90 -0.16
CA ALA A 26 -18.75 5.85 -1.24
C ALA A 26 -19.41 5.11 -2.41
N ASP A 27 -20.74 5.20 -2.51
CA ASP A 27 -21.53 4.68 -3.64
C ASP A 27 -21.07 5.31 -4.98
N ASN A 28 -20.34 6.43 -4.90
CA ASN A 28 -19.73 7.15 -6.01
C ASN A 28 -18.24 6.80 -6.25
N GLY A 29 -17.73 5.73 -5.64
CA GLY A 29 -16.32 5.36 -5.69
C GLY A 29 -15.43 6.31 -4.90
N ILE A 30 -14.22 5.87 -4.57
CA ILE A 30 -13.22 6.71 -3.90
C ILE A 30 -12.49 7.50 -4.98
N PRO A 31 -12.64 8.84 -5.05
CA PRO A 31 -11.93 9.63 -6.03
C PRO A 31 -10.45 9.66 -5.63
N VAL A 32 -9.60 9.02 -6.45
CA VAL A 32 -8.14 9.08 -6.29
C VAL A 32 -7.61 10.09 -7.31
N PRO A 33 -7.50 11.38 -6.95
CA PRO A 33 -7.07 12.40 -7.90
C PRO A 33 -5.65 12.11 -8.38
N ASN A 34 -5.48 12.08 -9.71
CA ASN A 34 -4.24 11.79 -10.44
C ASN A 34 -3.85 10.31 -10.58
N ALA A 35 -4.53 9.38 -9.90
CA ALA A 35 -4.32 7.96 -10.19
C ALA A 35 -5.06 7.57 -11.48
N THR A 36 -4.30 7.20 -12.52
CA THR A 36 -4.87 6.63 -13.74
C THR A 36 -5.45 5.24 -13.45
N SER A 37 -6.45 4.79 -14.21
CA SER A 37 -7.01 3.43 -14.10
C SER A 37 -5.93 2.34 -14.04
N LYS A 38 -4.87 2.48 -14.84
CA LYS A 38 -3.69 1.60 -14.85
C LYS A 38 -2.98 1.49 -13.49
N ILE A 39 -2.85 2.61 -12.77
CA ILE A 39 -2.21 2.67 -11.44
C ILE A 39 -3.09 1.93 -10.43
N LEU A 40 -4.39 2.21 -10.42
CA LEU A 40 -5.33 1.52 -9.53
C LEU A 40 -5.37 0.02 -9.81
N THR A 41 -5.34 -0.40 -11.08
CA THR A 41 -5.25 -1.82 -11.44
C THR A 41 -4.00 -2.46 -10.84
N LYS A 42 -2.84 -1.81 -10.92
CA LYS A 42 -1.59 -2.32 -10.35
C LYS A 42 -1.62 -2.39 -8.81
N VAL A 43 -2.22 -1.40 -8.13
CA VAL A 43 -2.42 -1.46 -6.67
C VAL A 43 -3.32 -2.64 -6.30
N ILE A 44 -4.43 -2.83 -7.03
CA ILE A 44 -5.36 -3.94 -6.78
C ILE A 44 -4.67 -5.29 -7.05
N GLU A 45 -3.87 -5.39 -8.11
CA GLU A 45 -3.08 -6.58 -8.43
C GLU A 45 -2.13 -6.94 -7.27
N TYR A 46 -1.39 -5.95 -6.76
CA TYR A 46 -0.53 -6.11 -5.59
C TYR A 46 -1.32 -6.60 -4.37
N CYS A 47 -2.44 -5.95 -4.06
CA CYS A 47 -3.29 -6.31 -2.93
C CYS A 47 -3.83 -7.73 -3.07
N LYS A 48 -4.32 -8.14 -4.25
CA LYS A 48 -4.81 -9.52 -4.48
C LYS A 48 -3.72 -10.54 -4.24
N LYS A 49 -2.52 -10.32 -4.80
CA LYS A 49 -1.39 -11.23 -4.64
C LYS A 49 -0.96 -11.35 -3.17
N HIS A 50 -1.01 -10.26 -2.40
CA HIS A 50 -0.61 -10.25 -0.98
C HIS A 50 -1.73 -10.64 0.00
N VAL A 51 -2.99 -10.67 -0.44
CA VAL A 51 -4.15 -11.10 0.38
C VAL A 51 -4.48 -12.57 0.15
N GLU A 52 -4.44 -13.07 -1.09
CA GLU A 52 -4.68 -14.50 -1.40
C GLU A 52 -3.57 -15.42 -0.87
N ALA A 53 -2.43 -14.84 -0.52
CA ALA A 53 -1.25 -15.59 -0.15
C ALA A 53 -1.11 -15.91 1.34
N THR A 54 -2.23 -16.13 2.01
CA THR A 54 -2.24 -16.89 3.28
C THR A 54 -1.74 -18.33 3.11
N SER A 55 -1.47 -18.75 1.87
CA SER A 55 -0.97 -20.08 1.47
C SER A 55 0.38 -20.09 0.74
N SER A 56 0.99 -18.92 0.43
CA SER A 56 2.29 -18.82 -0.25
C SER A 56 3.42 -18.48 0.74
N THR A 57 4.64 -18.92 0.48
CA THR A 57 5.78 -18.61 1.38
C THR A 57 6.23 -17.16 1.21
N SER A 58 6.89 -16.59 2.24
CA SER A 58 7.37 -15.21 2.18
C SER A 58 8.41 -14.95 1.08
N GLU A 59 9.08 -16.01 0.59
CA GLU A 59 10.00 -15.90 -0.55
C GLU A 59 9.29 -15.65 -1.87
N ASP A 60 8.16 -16.32 -2.13
CA ASP A 60 7.41 -16.16 -3.39
C ASP A 60 6.92 -14.73 -3.58
N HIS A 61 6.59 -14.04 -2.47
CA HIS A 61 6.22 -12.63 -2.50
C HIS A 61 7.37 -11.74 -2.91
N LYS A 62 8.57 -11.97 -2.36
CA LYS A 62 9.75 -11.16 -2.68
C LYS A 62 10.15 -11.30 -4.14
N VAL A 63 10.04 -12.50 -4.71
CA VAL A 63 10.32 -12.72 -6.14
C VAL A 63 9.31 -11.97 -7.00
N TRP A 64 8.02 -12.11 -6.68
CA TRP A 64 6.97 -11.41 -7.41
C TRP A 64 7.07 -9.88 -7.26
N ASP A 65 7.38 -9.38 -6.07
CA ASP A 65 7.61 -7.96 -5.79
C ASP A 65 8.75 -7.40 -6.63
N ALA A 66 9.84 -8.15 -6.76
CA ALA A 66 10.98 -7.74 -7.58
C ALA A 66 10.59 -7.64 -9.06
N ASP A 67 9.76 -8.55 -9.57
CA ASP A 67 9.27 -8.50 -10.95
C ASP A 67 8.23 -7.40 -11.15
N PHE A 68 7.32 -7.22 -10.19
CA PHE A 68 6.36 -6.12 -10.16
C PHE A 68 7.05 -4.76 -10.26
N ILE A 69 8.13 -4.56 -9.49
CA ILE A 69 8.90 -3.31 -9.51
C ILE A 69 9.62 -3.10 -10.86
N LYS A 70 10.15 -4.15 -11.49
CA LYS A 70 10.84 -4.03 -12.80
C LYS A 70 9.92 -3.48 -13.90
N GLU A 71 8.63 -3.80 -13.83
CA GLU A 71 7.63 -3.31 -14.78
C GLU A 71 7.22 -1.84 -14.53
N VAL A 72 7.53 -1.30 -13.35
CA VAL A 72 7.14 0.05 -12.93
C VAL A 72 8.22 1.06 -13.36
N ASN A 73 7.85 2.01 -14.22
CA ASN A 73 8.72 3.12 -14.58
C ASN A 73 8.66 4.26 -13.53
N VAL A 74 9.61 5.20 -13.57
CA VAL A 74 9.71 6.29 -12.59
C VAL A 74 8.44 7.13 -12.47
N VAL A 75 7.73 7.38 -13.59
CA VAL A 75 6.47 8.15 -13.58
C VAL A 75 5.36 7.36 -12.88
N MET A 76 5.23 6.07 -13.19
CA MET A 76 4.28 5.16 -12.54
C MET A 76 4.61 4.94 -11.07
N LEU A 77 5.89 4.95 -10.70
CA LEU A 77 6.37 4.79 -9.32
C LEU A 77 5.84 5.91 -8.41
N PHE A 78 5.96 7.18 -8.84
CA PHE A 78 5.45 8.31 -8.06
C PHE A 78 3.92 8.28 -7.92
N GLU A 79 3.20 7.94 -8.99
CA GLU A 79 1.74 7.79 -8.94
C GLU A 79 1.30 6.61 -8.07
N LEU A 80 2.03 5.48 -8.12
CA LEU A 80 1.79 4.32 -7.26
C LEU A 80 2.06 4.63 -5.79
N ILE A 81 3.15 5.34 -5.47
CA ILE A 81 3.45 5.78 -4.09
C ILE A 81 2.33 6.67 -3.56
N ARG A 82 1.86 7.63 -4.38
CA ARG A 82 0.76 8.52 -4.00
C ARG A 82 -0.54 7.75 -3.78
N ALA A 83 -0.87 6.83 -4.68
CA ALA A 83 -2.06 5.98 -4.55
C ALA A 83 -1.98 5.06 -3.34
N ALA A 84 -0.83 4.42 -3.11
CA ALA A 84 -0.59 3.55 -1.95
C ALA A 84 -0.68 4.32 -0.63
N ASN A 85 -0.13 5.52 -0.58
CA ASN A 85 -0.25 6.42 0.58
C ASN A 85 -1.70 6.83 0.82
N TYR A 86 -2.44 7.18 -0.23
CA TYR A 86 -3.85 7.58 -0.12
C TYR A 86 -4.75 6.42 0.33
N LEU A 87 -4.51 5.20 -0.16
CA LEU A 87 -5.25 3.98 0.19
C LEU A 87 -4.72 3.31 1.47
N ASN A 88 -3.70 3.88 2.11
CA ASN A 88 -3.05 3.38 3.31
C ASN A 88 -2.52 1.93 3.19
N VAL A 89 -1.96 1.57 2.04
CA VAL A 89 -1.35 0.25 1.80
C VAL A 89 0.13 0.31 2.17
N LYS A 90 0.43 0.14 3.46
CA LYS A 90 1.78 0.31 4.01
C LYS A 90 2.83 -0.61 3.36
N SER A 91 2.51 -1.88 3.12
CA SER A 91 3.47 -2.84 2.52
C SER A 91 3.90 -2.42 1.11
N LEU A 92 2.96 -1.97 0.28
CA LEU A 92 3.24 -1.45 -1.05
C LEU A 92 4.05 -0.15 -0.98
N LEU A 93 3.70 0.75 -0.04
CA LEU A 93 4.42 2.01 0.14
C LEU A 93 5.88 1.78 0.54
N ASP A 94 6.12 0.91 1.52
CA ASP A 94 7.47 0.55 1.97
C ASP A 94 8.27 -0.07 0.80
N LEU A 95 7.67 -0.98 0.03
CA LEU A 95 8.30 -1.60 -1.13
C LEU A 95 8.71 -0.57 -2.19
N LEU A 96 7.79 0.32 -2.59
CA LEU A 96 8.04 1.32 -3.62
C LEU A 96 9.03 2.40 -3.18
N THR A 97 8.99 2.80 -1.91
CA THR A 97 9.94 3.79 -1.35
C THR A 97 11.35 3.24 -1.26
N CYS A 98 11.53 1.96 -0.88
CA CYS A 98 12.82 1.28 -0.95
C CYS A 98 13.41 1.32 -2.37
N GLN A 99 12.57 1.11 -3.39
CA GLN A 99 13.02 1.20 -4.77
C GLN A 99 13.44 2.62 -5.18
N VAL A 100 12.70 3.65 -4.75
CA VAL A 100 13.07 5.06 -4.99
C VAL A 100 14.45 5.33 -4.40
N VAL A 101 14.68 4.97 -3.14
CA VAL A 101 15.96 5.16 -2.46
C VAL A 101 17.07 4.40 -3.18
N ALA A 102 16.84 3.14 -3.55
CA ALA A 102 17.80 2.34 -4.31
C ALA A 102 18.18 2.99 -5.65
N ASN A 103 17.19 3.54 -6.37
CA ASN A 103 17.44 4.25 -7.63
C ASN A 103 18.17 5.58 -7.42
N MET A 104 17.94 6.29 -6.31
CA MET A 104 18.65 7.52 -5.98
C MET A 104 20.11 7.28 -5.61
N ILE A 105 20.43 6.09 -5.08
CA ILE A 105 21.78 5.65 -4.72
C ILE A 105 22.51 5.08 -5.95
N LYS A 106 21.79 4.36 -6.82
CA LYS A 106 22.38 3.67 -7.98
C LYS A 106 23.01 4.67 -8.96
N GLY A 107 24.31 4.54 -9.17
CA GLY A 107 25.06 5.36 -10.14
C GLY A 107 25.58 6.68 -9.59
N LYS A 108 25.33 6.98 -8.31
CA LYS A 108 25.95 8.11 -7.60
C LYS A 108 27.25 7.67 -6.92
N THR A 109 28.21 8.59 -6.82
CA THR A 109 29.39 8.34 -5.99
C THR A 109 29.03 8.36 -4.50
N PRO A 110 29.81 7.71 -3.62
CA PRO A 110 29.60 7.78 -2.18
C PRO A 110 29.50 9.22 -1.67
N GLU A 111 30.29 10.14 -2.22
CA GLU A 111 30.27 11.56 -1.88
C GLU A 111 28.94 12.25 -2.24
N GLU A 112 28.40 11.94 -3.42
CA GLU A 112 27.09 12.48 -3.86
C GLU A 112 25.94 11.89 -3.05
N ILE A 113 26.04 10.64 -2.61
CA ILE A 113 25.07 9.99 -1.72
C ILE A 113 25.13 10.65 -0.34
N CYS A 114 26.32 10.78 0.25
CA CYS A 114 26.51 11.46 1.54
C CYS A 114 25.94 12.88 1.51
N LYS A 115 26.18 13.62 0.42
CA LYS A 115 25.61 14.96 0.24
C LYS A 115 24.09 14.95 0.06
N ALA A 116 23.54 13.99 -0.71
CA ALA A 116 22.11 13.89 -0.95
C ALA A 116 21.30 13.48 0.29
N PHE A 117 21.90 12.67 1.17
CA PHE A 117 21.29 12.19 2.40
C PHE A 117 21.76 12.95 3.66
N ASN A 118 22.57 14.00 3.47
CA ASN A 118 23.16 14.80 4.55
C ASN A 118 23.86 13.94 5.63
N ILE A 119 24.58 12.91 5.17
CA ILE A 119 25.35 11.98 5.99
C ILE A 119 26.78 12.53 6.05
N GLU A 120 27.30 12.71 7.26
CA GLU A 120 28.70 13.05 7.48
C GLU A 120 29.58 11.88 7.02
N ASN A 121 30.51 12.15 6.09
CA ASN A 121 31.34 11.12 5.48
C ASN A 121 32.50 10.77 6.42
N ASP A 122 32.38 9.68 7.19
CA ASP A 122 33.37 9.25 8.19
C ASP A 122 34.57 8.47 7.59
N PHE A 123 34.76 8.52 6.27
CA PHE A 123 35.87 7.82 5.58
C PHE A 123 37.17 8.63 5.47
N THR A 124 37.28 9.77 6.15
CA THR A 124 38.54 10.52 6.25
C THR A 124 39.10 10.37 7.66
N SER A 125 40.15 9.55 7.78
CA SER A 125 41.06 9.52 8.93
C SER A 125 41.67 10.89 9.23
#